data_AF-A0AAN6ZB39-F1
#
_entry.id   AF-A0AAN6ZB39-F1
#
_cell.length_a   1.000
_cell.length_b   1.000
_cell.length_c   1.000
_cell.angle_alpha   90.00
_cell.angle_beta   90.00
_cell.angle_gamma   90.00
#
_symmetry.space_group_name_H-M   'P 1'
#
loop_
_entity.id
_entity.type
_entity.pdbx_description
1 polymer ?
#
loop_
_entity_poly.entity_id
_entity_poly.type
_entity_poly.pdbx_seq_one_letter_code
_entity_poly.pdbx_strand_id
1 'polypeptide(L)'
;MCYHSRLVFGCSHHAWLGVSRPCELEKAFGRGEVNTGCSTKWSHGFDTTRIPQKCRRCVRSEARQGYRLSVVKNQIKALKEQLQMIRGVPASTDDGEGRGLASEPDQNDVDAIF
;
A
#
# COMPACT_ATOMS: atom_id res chain seq x y z
N MET A 1 4.87 1.34 -31.11
CA MET A 1 4.47 1.24 -29.69
C MET A 1 5.68 0.95 -28.84
N CYS A 2 6.17 1.93 -28.07
CA CYS A 2 7.36 1.76 -27.23
C CYS A 2 7.11 0.77 -26.10
N TYR A 3 8.12 -0.04 -25.77
CA TYR A 3 8.08 -0.94 -24.64
C TYR A 3 8.52 -0.18 -23.39
N HIS A 4 7.71 -0.25 -22.35
CA HIS A 4 7.98 0.35 -21.06
C HIS A 4 7.89 -0.70 -19.98
N SER A 5 8.84 -0.71 -19.05
CA SER A 5 8.74 -1.56 -17.87
C SER A 5 7.71 -0.97 -16.89
N ARG A 6 6.82 -1.82 -16.39
CA ARG A 6 5.81 -1.45 -15.40
C ARG A 6 6.31 -1.82 -14.01
N LEU A 7 6.29 -0.87 -13.09
CA LEU A 7 6.55 -1.12 -11.68
C LEU A 7 5.24 -1.17 -10.90
N VAL A 8 4.99 -2.26 -10.18
CA VAL A 8 3.79 -2.48 -9.36
C VAL A 8 4.20 -2.53 -7.89
N PHE A 9 3.62 -1.65 -7.09
CA PHE A 9 3.87 -1.55 -5.66
C PHE A 9 3.01 -2.55 -4.87
N GLY A 10 3.42 -2.90 -3.65
CA GLY A 10 2.65 -3.78 -2.75
C GLY A 10 1.28 -3.20 -2.37
N CYS A 11 1.08 -1.90 -2.54
CA CYS A 11 -0.21 -1.22 -2.40
C CYS A 11 -1.06 -1.20 -3.68
N SER A 12 -0.78 -2.08 -4.67
CA SER A 12 -1.48 -2.22 -5.96
C SER A 12 -1.45 -0.99 -6.89
N HIS A 13 -0.74 0.07 -6.50
CA HIS A 13 -0.43 1.19 -7.40
C HIS A 13 0.64 0.78 -8.40
N HIS A 14 0.70 1.49 -9.53
CA HIS A 14 1.72 1.24 -10.54
C HIS A 14 2.35 2.55 -11.03
N ALA A 15 3.58 2.42 -11.53
CA ALA A 15 4.30 3.47 -12.22
C ALA A 15 4.91 2.90 -13.51
N TRP A 16 5.09 3.77 -14.50
CA TRP A 16 5.81 3.45 -15.72
C TRP A 16 7.26 3.89 -15.56
N LEU A 17 8.19 2.99 -15.85
CA LEU A 17 9.60 3.32 -15.93
C LEU A 17 9.94 3.86 -17.33
N GLY A 18 11.24 4.11 -17.54
CA GLY A 18 11.76 4.51 -18.84
C GLY A 18 11.44 3.53 -19.97
N VAL A 19 11.76 3.95 -21.19
CA VAL A 19 11.64 3.10 -22.39
C VAL A 19 12.64 1.95 -22.23
N SER A 20 12.14 0.71 -22.18
CA SER A 20 13.00 -0.49 -22.16
C SER A 20 13.47 -0.84 -23.57
N ARG A 21 12.59 -0.69 -24.56
CA ARG A 21 12.91 -0.91 -25.97
C ARG A 21 12.14 0.07 -26.86
N PRO A 22 12.82 0.83 -27.74
CA PRO A 22 12.15 1.70 -28.68
C PRO A 22 11.44 0.86 -29.75
N CYS A 23 10.26 1.30 -30.15
CA CYS A 23 9.54 0.69 -31.26
C CYS A 23 10.06 1.18 -32.62
N GLU A 24 9.64 0.54 -33.70
CA GLU A 24 10.10 0.95 -35.04
C GLU A 24 9.77 2.41 -35.37
N LEU A 25 8.65 2.95 -34.88
CA LEU A 25 8.30 4.36 -35.06
C LEU A 25 9.24 5.29 -34.26
N GLU A 26 9.60 4.91 -33.04
CA GLU A 26 10.57 5.66 -32.22
C GLU A 26 11.99 5.60 -32.82
N LYS A 27 12.35 4.44 -33.38
CA LYS A 27 13.61 4.26 -34.10
C LYS A 27 13.65 5.10 -35.38
N ALA A 28 12.57 5.12 -36.16
CA ALA A 28 12.45 5.95 -37.36
C ALA A 28 12.54 7.45 -37.02
N PHE A 29 11.92 7.87 -35.91
CA PHE A 29 12.07 9.23 -35.40
C PHE A 29 13.52 9.55 -35.05
N GLY A 30 14.22 8.64 -34.34
CA GLY A 30 15.64 8.79 -34.04
C GLY A 30 16.55 8.82 -35.27
N ARG A 31 16.12 8.21 -36.40
CA ARG A 31 16.81 8.29 -37.69
C ARG A 31 16.44 9.53 -38.52
N GLY A 32 15.48 10.35 -38.08
CA GLY A 32 15.00 11.52 -38.81
C GLY A 32 14.05 11.20 -39.97
N GLU A 33 13.55 9.96 -40.05
CA GLU A 33 12.62 9.52 -41.11
C GLU A 33 11.19 10.00 -40.87
N VAL A 34 10.85 10.35 -39.62
CA VAL A 34 9.54 10.88 -39.22
C VAL A 34 9.70 12.07 -38.28
N ASN A 35 8.72 12.98 -38.28
CA ASN A 35 8.76 14.22 -37.50
C ASN A 35 8.28 14.05 -36.03
N THR A 36 7.65 12.92 -35.70
CA THR A 36 7.04 12.69 -34.38
C THR A 36 7.37 11.30 -33.86
N GLY A 37 7.83 11.22 -32.61
CA GLY A 37 8.06 9.97 -31.88
C GLY A 37 6.77 9.29 -31.41
N CYS A 38 6.90 8.10 -30.83
CA CYS A 38 5.81 7.30 -30.32
C CYS A 38 5.47 7.69 -28.88
N SER A 39 4.25 8.20 -28.65
CA SER A 39 3.75 8.54 -27.31
C SER A 39 2.96 7.41 -26.62
N THR A 40 2.68 6.32 -27.34
CA THR A 40 1.84 5.21 -26.86
C THR A 40 2.62 4.30 -25.91
N LYS A 41 2.07 4.09 -24.70
CA LYS A 41 2.60 3.18 -23.68
C LYS A 41 1.71 1.95 -23.54
N TRP A 42 2.30 0.76 -23.43
CA TRP A 42 1.56 -0.50 -23.26
C TRP A 42 2.15 -1.37 -22.15
N SER A 43 1.28 -2.05 -21.38
CA SER A 43 1.68 -2.81 -20.16
C SER A 43 1.84 -4.30 -20.40
N HIS A 44 1.35 -4.80 -21.53
CA HIS A 44 1.34 -6.23 -21.79
C HIS A 44 2.61 -6.65 -22.54
N GLY A 45 3.33 -7.62 -21.98
CA GLY A 45 4.27 -8.45 -22.73
C GLY A 45 5.75 -8.10 -22.69
N PHE A 46 6.20 -7.15 -21.86
CA PHE A 46 7.65 -6.88 -21.70
C PHE A 46 8.12 -7.17 -20.28
N ASP A 47 8.08 -6.18 -19.38
CA ASP A 47 8.56 -6.36 -18.00
C ASP A 47 7.59 -5.76 -17.00
N THR A 48 7.15 -6.58 -16.03
CA THR A 48 6.46 -6.09 -14.84
C THR A 48 7.29 -6.44 -13.61
N THR A 49 7.85 -5.43 -12.96
CA THR A 49 8.57 -5.59 -11.69
C THR A 49 7.60 -5.31 -10.55
N ARG A 50 7.41 -6.30 -9.68
CA ARG A 50 6.64 -6.14 -8.45
C ARG A 50 7.59 -5.84 -7.31
N ILE A 51 7.30 -4.78 -6.55
CA ILE A 51 8.04 -4.46 -5.32
C ILE A 51 7.10 -4.56 -4.12
N PRO A 52 7.54 -5.18 -3.00
CA PRO A 52 6.70 -5.34 -1.83
C PRO A 52 6.41 -4.01 -1.11
N GLN A 53 7.20 -2.97 -1.39
CA GLN A 53 7.05 -1.67 -0.76
C GLN A 53 5.82 -0.91 -1.27
N LYS A 54 5.25 -0.07 -0.40
CA LYS A 54 4.17 0.86 -0.73
C LYS A 54 4.70 2.05 -1.52
N CYS A 55 3.87 2.64 -2.36
CA CYS A 55 4.23 3.86 -3.08
C CYS A 55 4.31 5.06 -2.11
N ARG A 56 5.08 6.10 -2.48
CA ARG A 56 5.24 7.32 -1.66
C ARG A 56 3.92 7.98 -1.27
N ARG A 57 2.92 7.92 -2.17
CA ARG A 57 1.57 8.45 -1.91
C ARG A 57 0.87 7.69 -0.78
N CYS A 58 0.93 6.37 -0.80
CA CYS A 58 0.34 5.53 0.26
C CYS A 58 1.04 5.74 1.59
N VAL A 59 2.37 5.74 1.61
CA VAL A 59 3.15 6.00 2.85
C VAL A 59 2.76 7.35 3.47
N ARG A 60 2.63 8.40 2.65
CA ARG A 60 2.21 9.73 3.11
C ARG A 60 0.75 9.73 3.63
N SER A 61 -0.14 8.99 2.98
CA SER A 61 -1.54 8.87 3.40
C SER A 61 -1.66 8.16 4.76
N GLU A 62 -0.93 7.07 4.96
CA GLU A 62 -0.92 6.32 6.22
C GLU A 62 -0.38 7.15 7.38
N ALA A 63 0.70 7.92 7.16
CA ALA A 63 1.20 8.83 8.18
C ALA A 63 0.15 9.89 8.59
N ARG A 64 -0.59 10.45 7.62
CA ARG A 64 -1.67 11.41 7.89
C ARG A 64 -2.84 10.77 8.63
N GLN A 65 -3.22 9.55 8.26
CA GLN A 65 -4.28 8.81 8.92
C GLN A 65 -3.89 8.44 10.35
N GLY A 66 -2.65 7.98 10.57
CA GLY A 66 -2.11 7.70 11.90
C GLY A 66 -2.17 8.93 12.82
N TYR A 67 -1.76 10.10 12.32
CA TYR A 67 -1.85 11.36 13.06
C TYR A 67 -3.30 11.73 13.42
N ARG A 68 -4.25 11.59 12.48
CA ARG A 68 -5.66 11.86 12.74
C ARG A 68 -6.23 10.92 13.80
N LEU A 69 -5.89 9.62 13.72
CA LEU A 69 -6.33 8.63 14.69
C LEU A 69 -5.76 8.91 16.09
N SER A 70 -4.50 9.35 16.21
CA SER A 70 -3.95 9.74 17.52
C SER A 70 -4.66 10.94 18.13
N VAL A 71 -5.00 11.95 17.31
CA VAL A 71 -5.76 13.12 17.78
C VAL A 71 -7.13 12.71 18.30
N VAL A 72 -7.87 11.89 17.54
CA VAL A 72 -9.19 11.40 17.95
C VAL A 72 -9.10 10.54 19.21
N LYS A 73 -8.11 9.65 19.31
CA LYS A 73 -7.88 8.84 20.53
C LYS A 73 -7.64 9.70 21.76
N ASN A 74 -6.84 10.76 21.63
CA ASN A 74 -6.56 11.68 22.73
C ASN A 74 -7.81 12.47 23.14
N GLN A 75 -8.63 12.91 22.18
CA GLN A 75 -9.91 13.56 22.48
C GLN A 75 -10.89 12.62 23.19
N ILE A 76 -10.99 11.36 22.76
CA ILE A 76 -11.81 10.35 23.44
C ILE A 76 -11.31 10.12 24.87
N LYS A 77 -9.98 10.06 25.08
CA LYS A 77 -9.41 9.89 26.42
C LYS A 77 -9.75 11.07 27.33
N ALA A 78 -9.56 12.30 26.85
CA ALA A 78 -9.89 13.51 27.60
C ALA A 78 -11.38 13.58 27.96
N LEU A 79 -12.28 13.23 27.01
CA LEU A 79 -13.71 13.18 27.28
C LEU A 79 -14.07 12.10 28.31
N LYS A 80 -13.42 10.93 28.26
CA LYS A 80 -13.62 9.87 29.28
C LYS A 80 -13.20 10.35 30.66
N GLU A 81 -12.05 11.01 30.78
CA GLU A 81 -11.55 11.57 32.05
C GLU A 81 -12.50 12.65 32.60
N GLN A 82 -13.01 13.54 31.74
CA GLN A 82 -14.00 14.54 32.14
C GLN A 82 -15.30 13.91 32.64
N LEU A 83 -15.81 12.88 31.96
CA LEU A 83 -17.01 12.16 32.38
C LEU A 83 -16.82 11.41 33.70
N GLN A 84 -15.63 10.86 33.95
CA GLN A 84 -15.29 10.22 35.22
C GLN A 84 -15.28 11.23 36.38
N MET A 85 -14.69 12.43 36.17
CA MET A 85 -14.73 13.49 37.18
C MET A 85 -16.16 13.94 37.50
N ILE A 86 -17.01 14.12 36.48
CA ILE A 86 -18.41 14.55 36.68
C ILE A 86 -19.24 13.46 37.38
N ARG A 87 -18.98 12.18 37.10
CA ARG A 87 -19.69 11.06 37.73
C ARG A 87 -19.25 10.77 39.16
N GLY A 88 -18.19 11.39 39.66
CA GLY A 88 -17.69 11.18 41.03
C GLY A 88 -17.19 9.74 41.30
N VAL A 89 -16.94 8.95 40.25
CA VAL A 89 -16.40 7.59 40.39
C VAL A 89 -14.88 7.69 40.30
N PRO A 90 -14.12 7.26 41.34
CA PRO A 90 -12.67 7.27 41.27
C PRO A 90 -12.21 6.36 40.12
N ALA A 91 -11.24 6.85 39.34
CA ALA A 91 -10.70 6.14 38.20
C ALA A 91 -10.17 4.75 38.62
N SER A 92 -10.99 3.73 38.48
CA SER A 92 -10.51 2.36 38.44
C SER A 92 -9.68 2.23 37.17
N THR A 93 -8.39 1.99 37.36
CA THR A 93 -7.49 1.45 36.35
C THR A 93 -8.02 0.09 35.93
N ASP A 94 -8.97 0.10 35.00
CA ASP A 94 -9.27 -1.07 34.19
C ASP A 94 -8.21 -1.14 33.10
N ASP A 95 -6.98 -1.47 33.51
CA ASP A 95 -6.02 -2.13 32.66
C ASP A 95 -6.53 -3.56 32.46
N GLY A 96 -7.63 -3.68 31.71
CA GLY A 96 -8.22 -4.93 31.30
C GLY A 96 -7.30 -5.63 30.32
N GLU A 97 -6.33 -6.33 30.88
CA GLU A 97 -5.80 -7.63 30.44
C GLU A 97 -6.39 -8.12 29.11
N GLY A 98 -5.57 -8.07 28.06
CA GLY A 98 -5.68 -9.03 26.97
C GLY A 98 -5.37 -10.43 27.49
N ARG A 99 -6.36 -11.06 28.16
CA ARG A 99 -6.38 -12.50 28.40
C ARG A 99 -6.64 -13.22 27.08
N GLY A 100 -5.55 -13.46 26.36
CA GLY A 100 -5.48 -14.40 25.24
C GLY A 100 -4.49 -15.52 25.56
N LEU A 101 -4.88 -16.44 26.45
CA LEU A 101 -4.32 -17.78 26.62
C LEU A 101 -5.52 -18.73 26.54
N ALA A 102 -5.58 -19.81 25.77
CA ALA A 102 -4.56 -20.71 25.23
C ALA A 102 -5.18 -21.39 23.97
N SER A 103 -4.47 -21.51 22.83
CA SER A 103 -3.94 -22.78 22.27
C SER A 103 -4.84 -24.01 22.47
N GLU A 104 -5.23 -24.76 21.43
CA GLU A 104 -4.37 -25.75 20.74
C GLU A 104 -5.07 -26.36 19.48
N PRO A 105 -4.47 -27.31 18.72
CA PRO A 105 -4.41 -27.32 17.26
C PRO A 105 -5.43 -28.25 16.59
N ASP A 106 -5.62 -28.11 15.28
CA ASP A 106 -6.14 -29.19 14.44
C ASP A 106 -5.17 -29.44 13.29
N GLN A 107 -4.40 -30.51 13.43
CA GLN A 107 -3.71 -31.19 12.35
C GLN A 107 -4.73 -32.12 11.70
N ASN A 108 -4.96 -31.98 10.39
CA ASN A 108 -5.39 -32.99 9.42
C ASN A 108 -5.53 -32.22 8.08
N ASP A 109 -5.01 -32.60 6.92
CA ASP A 109 -4.16 -33.70 6.50
C ASP A 109 -3.51 -33.23 5.19
N VAL A 110 -2.27 -33.65 5.02
CA VAL A 110 -1.62 -33.77 3.71
C VAL A 110 -2.39 -34.80 2.87
N ASP A 111 -2.84 -34.42 1.67
CA ASP A 111 -2.56 -35.14 0.40
C ASP A 111 -3.57 -34.82 -0.73
N ALA A 112 -3.08 -35.03 -1.96
CA ALA A 112 -3.74 -35.02 -3.28
C ALA A 112 -3.78 -33.65 -4.00
N ILE A 113 -2.79 -33.32 -4.84
CA ILE A 113 -2.72 -33.71 -6.27
C ILE A 113 -3.98 -33.24 -7.04
N PHE A 114 -3.88 -32.08 -7.71
CA PHE A 114 -4.10 -31.85 -9.15
C PHE A 114 -3.96 -30.36 -9.49
#